data_AF-A0A4Y2G8E0-F1
#
_entry.id   AF-A0A4Y2G8E0-F1
#
_cell.length_a   1.000
_cell.length_b   1.000
_cell.length_c   1.000
_cell.angle_alpha   90.00
_cell.angle_beta   90.00
_cell.angle_gamma   90.00
#
_symmetry.space_group_name_H-M   'P 1'
#
loop_
_entity.id
_entity.type
_entity.pdbx_description
1 polymer ?
#
loop_
_entity_poly.entity_id
_entity_poly.type
_entity_poly.pdbx_seq_one_letter_code
_entity_poly.pdbx_strand_id
1 'polypeptide(L)'
;MQPLPLHSQKVTVWCGFTAAFIVGPFFFEEIGPSGPVTCTVNGTRYEPLLLNQLIPALQQRGCVNSTIFMKDGAPTHIATPVKQLLNLHFGNDRIISRHFPTAWLPRSLNLNPCDFWLWGYLKDVVYGGPIANLAELKNRITQHIHNITTETLRSVVEHAVLRFQLIGENGGQHIEHFLSKSKPNSFF
;
A
#
# COMPACT_ATOMS: atom_id res chain seq x y z
N MET A 1 -4.92 24.63 31.83
CA MET A 1 -4.70 24.61 30.36
C MET A 1 -4.06 23.28 30.01
N GLN A 2 -4.64 22.51 29.09
CA GLN A 2 -4.04 21.27 28.61
C GLN A 2 -2.97 21.64 27.55
N PRO A 3 -1.75 21.09 27.61
CA PRO A 3 -0.71 21.45 26.66
C PRO A 3 -1.13 21.05 25.24
N LEU A 4 -0.99 21.98 24.29
CA LEU A 4 -1.19 21.68 22.87
C LEU A 4 -0.11 20.65 22.45
N PRO A 5 -0.48 19.54 21.78
CA PRO A 5 0.51 18.60 21.29
C PRO A 5 1.45 19.28 20.29
N LEU A 6 2.76 19.10 20.48
CA LEU A 6 3.84 19.63 19.63
C LEU A 6 3.80 19.11 18.18
N HIS A 7 3.04 18.04 17.93
CA HIS A 7 2.90 17.42 16.62
C HIS A 7 1.43 17.33 16.23
N SER A 8 1.15 17.57 14.95
CA SER A 8 -0.16 17.34 14.37
C SER A 8 -0.58 15.88 14.57
N GLN A 9 -1.86 15.69 14.85
CA GLN A 9 -2.44 14.35 14.89
C GLN A 9 -2.29 13.68 13.52
N LYS A 10 -2.01 12.37 13.53
CA LYS A 10 -1.75 11.59 12.33
C LYS A 10 -2.44 10.23 12.43
N VAL A 11 -2.74 9.65 11.27
CA VAL A 11 -3.24 8.29 11.12
C VAL A 11 -2.20 7.49 10.36
N THR A 12 -2.02 6.22 10.75
CA THR A 12 -1.24 5.26 9.96
C THR A 12 -2.19 4.23 9.38
N VAL A 13 -2.18 4.09 8.06
CA VAL A 13 -3.08 3.22 7.30
C VAL A 13 -2.28 2.25 6.42
N TRP A 14 -2.79 1.03 6.29
CA TRP A 14 -2.30 0.03 5.35
C TRP A 14 -3.39 -0.26 4.31
N CYS A 15 -2.96 -0.34 3.04
CA CYS A 15 -3.75 -0.83 1.93
C CYS A 15 -2.86 -1.66 0.99
N GLY A 16 -3.48 -2.65 0.35
CA GLY A 16 -2.95 -3.31 -0.82
C GLY A 16 -4.08 -3.53 -1.83
N PHE A 17 -3.75 -3.68 -3.10
CA PHE A 17 -4.78 -3.90 -4.13
C PHE A 17 -4.28 -4.79 -5.25
N THR A 18 -5.24 -5.36 -5.96
CA THR A 18 -5.06 -6.08 -7.23
C THR A 18 -5.74 -5.28 -8.33
N ALA A 19 -5.65 -5.74 -9.59
CA ALA A 19 -6.41 -5.15 -10.69
C ALA A 19 -7.95 -5.25 -10.51
N ALA A 20 -8.44 -6.03 -9.54
CA ALA A 20 -9.86 -6.30 -9.35
C ALA A 20 -10.45 -5.67 -8.08
N PHE A 21 -9.67 -5.58 -7.00
CA PHE A 21 -10.18 -5.13 -5.70
C PHE A 21 -9.06 -4.58 -4.80
N ILE A 22 -9.47 -3.81 -3.80
CA ILE A 22 -8.62 -3.32 -2.71
C ILE A 22 -8.82 -4.19 -1.46
N VAL A 23 -7.74 -4.41 -0.71
CA VAL A 23 -7.74 -4.95 0.65
C VAL A 23 -7.33 -3.83 1.61
N GLY A 24 -8.17 -3.55 2.60
CA GLY A 24 -8.07 -2.39 3.47
C GLY A 24 -9.12 -1.31 3.13
N PRO A 25 -9.03 -0.11 3.72
CA PRO A 25 -7.95 0.34 4.61
C PRO A 25 -7.95 -0.34 5.98
N PHE A 26 -6.76 -0.63 6.49
CA PHE A 26 -6.57 -1.06 7.88
C PHE A 26 -5.78 0.01 8.64
N PHE A 27 -6.35 0.52 9.72
CA PHE A 27 -5.71 1.53 10.55
C PHE A 27 -4.92 0.87 11.67
N PHE A 28 -3.69 1.33 11.90
CA PHE A 28 -2.88 0.88 13.04
C PHE A 28 -3.27 1.67 14.28
N GLU A 29 -4.07 1.04 15.14
CA GLU A 29 -4.59 1.65 16.36
C GLU A 29 -4.50 0.70 17.55
N GLU A 30 -4.34 1.26 18.75
CA GLU A 30 -4.47 0.56 20.02
C GLU A 30 -5.65 1.14 20.80
N ILE A 31 -6.30 0.32 21.63
CA ILE A 31 -7.39 0.79 22.48
C ILE A 31 -6.80 1.59 23.64
N GLY A 32 -6.96 2.91 23.58
CA GLY A 32 -6.64 3.81 24.68
C GLY A 32 -7.83 4.08 25.59
N PRO A 33 -7.63 4.82 26.69
CA PRO A 33 -8.68 5.17 27.67
C PRO A 33 -9.87 5.93 27.07
N SER A 34 -9.67 6.60 25.94
CA SER A 34 -10.69 7.42 25.27
C SER A 34 -11.02 6.92 23.86
N GLY A 35 -10.72 5.66 23.57
CA GLY A 35 -10.93 5.03 22.27
C GLY A 35 -9.65 4.76 21.49
N PRO A 36 -9.76 4.43 20.19
CA PRO A 36 -8.61 4.06 19.35
C PRO A 36 -7.59 5.20 19.22
N VAL A 37 -6.31 4.89 19.45
CA VAL A 37 -5.19 5.81 19.30
C VAL A 37 -4.24 5.25 18.25
N THR A 38 -3.85 6.08 17.29
CA THR A 38 -2.90 5.68 16.24
C THR A 38 -1.56 5.26 16.84
N CYS A 39 -1.04 4.11 16.38
CA CYS A 39 0.23 3.57 16.83
C CYS A 39 1.26 3.49 15.68
N THR A 40 2.54 3.47 16.05
CA THR A 40 3.65 3.33 15.09
C THR A 40 3.72 1.91 14.54
N VAL A 41 3.90 1.75 13.23
CA VAL A 41 4.09 0.43 12.62
C VAL A 41 5.48 -0.10 12.96
N ASN A 42 5.55 -1.33 13.43
CA ASN A 42 6.77 -2.09 13.62
C ASN A 42 6.52 -3.54 13.15
N GLY A 43 7.56 -4.37 13.13
CA GLY A 43 7.42 -5.77 12.69
C GLY A 43 6.39 -6.56 13.50
N THR A 44 6.31 -6.32 14.82
CA THR A 44 5.38 -7.03 15.72
C THR A 44 3.91 -6.64 15.54
N ARG A 45 3.63 -5.44 15.03
CA ARG A 45 2.26 -5.00 14.65
C ARG A 45 1.94 -5.30 13.18
N TYR A 46 2.95 -5.38 12.32
CA TYR A 46 2.77 -5.64 10.90
C TYR A 46 2.39 -7.10 10.62
N GLU A 47 3.03 -8.06 11.28
CA GLU A 47 2.73 -9.48 11.11
C GLU A 47 1.26 -9.82 11.45
N PRO A 48 0.70 -9.43 12.63
CA PRO A 48 -0.70 -9.69 12.94
C PRO A 48 -1.68 -9.07 11.95
N LEU A 49 -1.35 -7.91 11.35
CA LEU A 49 -2.18 -7.33 10.29
C LEU A 49 -2.21 -8.25 9.07
N LEU A 50 -1.06 -8.77 8.63
CA LEU A 50 -1.03 -9.69 7.50
C LEU A 50 -1.79 -11.00 7.81
N LEU A 51 -1.53 -11.57 8.99
CA LEU A 51 -2.10 -12.84 9.42
C LEU A 51 -3.61 -12.77 9.62
N ASN A 52 -4.11 -11.71 10.27
CA ASN A 52 -5.50 -11.64 10.69
C ASN A 52 -6.40 -10.87 9.73
N GLN A 53 -5.83 -10.04 8.83
CA GLN A 53 -6.61 -9.20 7.92
C GLN A 53 -6.33 -9.54 6.45
N LEU A 54 -5.08 -9.44 6.00
CA LEU A 54 -4.75 -9.63 4.58
C LEU A 54 -5.00 -11.07 4.12
N ILE A 55 -4.39 -12.05 4.79
CA ILE A 55 -4.45 -13.44 4.36
C ILE A 55 -5.90 -13.95 4.34
N PRO A 56 -6.72 -13.75 5.40
CA PRO A 56 -8.14 -14.12 5.37
C PRO A 56 -8.92 -13.43 4.24
N ALA A 57 -8.67 -12.15 3.97
CA ALA A 57 -9.34 -11.43 2.89
C ALA A 57 -9.03 -12.03 1.51
N LEU A 58 -7.79 -12.47 1.28
CA LEU A 58 -7.40 -13.13 0.04
C LEU A 58 -7.93 -14.57 -0.04
N GLN A 59 -7.99 -15.29 1.10
CA GLN A 59 -8.53 -16.66 1.18
C GLN A 59 -10.02 -16.68 0.87
N GLN A 60 -10.79 -15.74 1.44
CA GLN A 60 -12.23 -15.59 1.16
C GLN A 60 -12.50 -15.32 -0.33
N ARG A 61 -11.56 -14.68 -1.03
CA ARG A 61 -11.62 -14.42 -2.48
C ARG A 61 -11.02 -15.53 -3.33
N GLY A 62 -10.52 -16.61 -2.71
CA GLY A 62 -9.94 -17.76 -3.42
C GLY A 62 -8.66 -17.45 -4.19
N CYS A 63 -7.93 -16.38 -3.84
CA CYS A 63 -6.83 -15.86 -4.67
C CYS A 63 -5.44 -15.92 -4.02
N VAL A 64 -5.29 -16.40 -2.78
CA VAL A 64 -3.96 -16.54 -2.13
C VAL A 64 -3.00 -17.35 -2.99
N ASN A 65 -3.46 -18.44 -3.60
CA ASN A 65 -2.64 -19.37 -4.36
C ASN A 65 -2.27 -18.87 -5.77
N SER A 66 -2.86 -17.78 -6.23
CA SER A 66 -2.55 -17.13 -7.52
C SER A 66 -1.96 -15.72 -7.36
N THR A 67 -1.98 -15.16 -6.16
CA THR A 67 -1.45 -13.82 -5.89
C THR A 67 0.07 -13.81 -5.89
N ILE A 68 0.66 -12.83 -6.60
CA ILE A 68 2.05 -12.41 -6.40
C ILE A 68 2.04 -11.28 -5.39
N PHE A 69 2.69 -11.47 -4.25
CA PHE A 69 2.75 -10.49 -3.20
C PHE A 69 3.93 -9.54 -3.42
N MET A 70 3.64 -8.25 -3.59
CA MET A 70 4.63 -7.21 -3.84
C MET A 70 4.66 -6.23 -2.67
N LYS A 71 5.85 -5.92 -2.16
CA LYS A 71 6.06 -4.87 -1.16
C LYS A 71 7.43 -4.21 -1.31
N ASP A 72 7.55 -3.01 -0.76
CA ASP A 72 8.81 -2.30 -0.70
C ASP A 72 9.81 -2.93 0.31
N GLY A 73 11.01 -2.36 0.34
CA GLY A 73 12.09 -2.80 1.23
C GLY A 73 12.13 -2.07 2.58
N ALA A 74 11.04 -1.50 3.09
CA ALA A 74 11.08 -0.77 4.35
C ALA A 74 11.35 -1.70 5.56
N PRO A 75 12.16 -1.27 6.57
CA PRO A 75 12.70 -2.17 7.59
C PRO A 75 11.65 -2.94 8.41
N THR A 76 10.52 -2.30 8.72
CA THR A 76 9.40 -2.89 9.46
C THR A 76 8.78 -4.08 8.74
N HIS A 77 8.93 -4.15 7.43
CA HIS A 77 8.38 -5.21 6.59
C HIS A 77 9.37 -6.38 6.40
N ILE A 78 10.61 -6.26 6.86
CA ILE A 78 11.68 -7.26 6.65
C ILE A 78 11.90 -8.15 7.89
N ALA A 79 11.15 -7.91 8.98
CA ALA A 79 11.19 -8.74 10.18
C ALA A 79 11.04 -10.24 9.83
N THR A 80 11.82 -11.10 10.48
CA THR A 80 11.85 -12.54 10.21
C THR A 80 10.46 -13.20 10.25
N PRO A 81 9.60 -12.93 11.25
CA PRO A 81 8.25 -13.51 11.29
C PRO A 81 7.40 -13.12 10.07
N VAL A 82 7.47 -11.86 9.63
CA VAL A 82 6.78 -11.37 8.43
C VAL A 82 7.25 -12.15 7.18
N LYS A 83 8.55 -12.42 7.05
CA LYS A 83 9.08 -13.17 5.91
C LYS A 83 8.61 -14.62 5.91
N GLN A 84 8.63 -15.27 7.08
CA GLN A 84 8.17 -16.65 7.25
C GLN A 84 6.68 -16.77 6.92
N LEU A 85 5.87 -15.84 7.43
CA LEU A 85 4.43 -15.79 7.15
C LEU A 85 4.15 -15.62 5.64
N LEU A 86 4.84 -14.70 4.97
CA LEU A 86 4.65 -14.51 3.54
C LEU A 86 5.06 -15.76 2.74
N ASN A 87 6.21 -16.36 3.06
CA ASN A 87 6.65 -17.58 2.38
C ASN A 87 5.65 -18.74 2.60
N LEU A 88 5.07 -18.86 3.79
CA LEU A 88 4.09 -19.90 4.09
C LEU A 88 2.85 -19.81 3.19
N HIS A 89 2.35 -18.60 2.90
CA HIS A 89 1.09 -18.41 2.16
C HIS A 89 1.26 -18.19 0.66
N PHE A 90 2.33 -17.51 0.24
CA PHE A 90 2.56 -17.18 -1.17
C PHE A 90 3.63 -18.08 -1.81
N GLY A 91 4.55 -18.64 -1.02
CA GLY A 91 5.75 -19.30 -1.54
C GLY A 91 6.77 -18.29 -2.07
N ASN A 92 8.05 -18.64 -1.97
CA ASN A 92 9.16 -17.74 -2.28
C ASN A 92 9.13 -17.16 -3.70
N ASP A 93 8.66 -17.93 -4.69
CA ASP A 93 8.67 -17.52 -6.11
C ASP A 93 7.56 -16.52 -6.46
N ARG A 94 6.59 -16.32 -5.56
CA ARG A 94 5.47 -15.37 -5.75
C ARG A 94 5.59 -14.17 -4.81
N ILE A 95 6.80 -13.87 -4.33
CA ILE A 95 7.05 -12.73 -3.45
C ILE A 95 8.09 -11.82 -4.09
N ILE A 96 7.70 -10.57 -4.35
CA ILE A 96 8.59 -9.51 -4.79
C ILE A 96 8.85 -8.59 -3.60
N SER A 97 10.04 -8.73 -3.01
CA SER A 97 10.44 -8.01 -1.80
C SER A 97 11.95 -8.11 -1.60
N ARG A 98 12.54 -7.23 -0.78
CA ARG A 98 13.92 -7.41 -0.34
C ARG A 98 14.08 -8.75 0.39
N HIS A 99 15.20 -9.45 0.14
CA HIS A 99 15.56 -10.77 0.71
C HIS A 99 14.71 -11.97 0.26
N PHE A 100 13.95 -11.83 -0.84
CA PHE A 100 13.34 -12.94 -1.57
C PHE A 100 14.03 -13.13 -2.93
N PRO A 101 13.84 -14.27 -3.62
CA PRO A 101 14.48 -14.53 -4.92
C PRO A 101 14.23 -13.41 -5.94
N THR A 102 12.99 -12.93 -6.03
CA THR A 102 12.67 -11.73 -6.82
C THR A 102 12.81 -10.49 -5.93
N ALA A 103 14.03 -9.93 -5.92
CA ALA A 103 14.34 -8.78 -5.07
C ALA A 103 13.67 -7.50 -5.57
N TRP A 104 13.03 -6.76 -4.65
CA TRP A 104 12.60 -5.38 -4.91
C TRP A 104 13.82 -4.45 -4.97
N LEU A 105 13.92 -3.65 -6.03
CA LEU A 105 15.02 -2.72 -6.23
C LEU A 105 15.05 -1.64 -5.13
N PRO A 106 16.21 -1.32 -4.54
CA PRO A 106 16.33 -0.20 -3.61
C PRO A 106 15.89 1.13 -4.24
N ARG A 107 15.26 2.00 -3.45
CA ARG A 107 14.86 3.38 -3.84
C ARG A 107 13.92 3.46 -5.06
N SER A 108 13.17 2.39 -5.35
CA SER A 108 12.26 2.32 -6.50
C SER A 108 10.80 2.58 -6.11
N LEU A 109 10.53 3.70 -5.44
CA LEU A 109 9.15 4.10 -5.07
C LEU A 109 8.26 4.27 -6.31
N ASN A 110 8.84 4.68 -7.44
CA ASN A 110 8.15 4.87 -8.72
C ASN A 110 7.59 3.58 -9.34
N LEU A 111 7.84 2.42 -8.73
CA LEU A 111 7.38 1.11 -9.20
C LEU A 111 6.26 0.51 -8.36
N ASN A 112 6.08 0.99 -7.13
CA ASN A 112 4.99 0.52 -6.30
C ASN A 112 3.74 1.36 -6.62
N PRO A 113 2.66 0.77 -7.13
CA PRO A 113 1.45 1.49 -7.49
C PRO A 113 0.71 2.06 -6.28
N CYS A 114 0.96 1.55 -5.07
CA CYS A 114 0.53 2.26 -3.86
C CYS A 114 1.25 3.61 -3.71
N ASP A 115 2.56 3.65 -3.96
CA ASP A 115 3.40 4.83 -3.74
C ASP A 115 3.28 5.86 -4.86
N PHE A 116 3.30 5.44 -6.13
CA PHE A 116 3.22 6.38 -7.25
C PHE A 116 1.80 6.88 -7.54
N TRP A 117 0.76 6.21 -7.03
CA TRP A 117 -0.63 6.55 -7.31
C TRP A 117 -1.51 6.62 -6.06
N LEU A 118 -1.75 5.49 -5.38
CA LEU A 118 -2.81 5.42 -4.35
C LEU A 118 -2.66 6.49 -3.26
N TRP A 119 -1.46 6.62 -2.70
CA TRP A 119 -1.21 7.58 -1.62
C TRP A 119 -1.24 9.04 -2.09
N GLY A 120 -0.86 9.30 -3.35
CA GLY A 120 -1.01 10.62 -3.98
C GLY A 120 -2.48 10.99 -4.15
N TYR A 121 -3.23 10.11 -4.83
CA TYR A 121 -4.68 10.26 -5.03
C TYR A 121 -5.41 10.48 -3.70
N LEU A 122 -5.17 9.63 -2.69
CA LEU A 122 -5.81 9.76 -1.39
C LEU A 122 -5.46 11.08 -0.71
N LYS A 123 -4.21 11.54 -0.80
CA LYS A 123 -3.83 12.84 -0.24
C LYS A 123 -4.62 13.96 -0.90
N ASP A 124 -4.75 13.96 -2.21
CA ASP A 124 -5.43 15.03 -2.94
C ASP A 124 -6.93 15.09 -2.61
N VAL A 125 -7.61 13.94 -2.59
CA VAL A 125 -9.07 13.91 -2.36
C VAL A 125 -9.45 14.06 -0.88
N VAL A 126 -8.68 13.45 0.04
CA VAL A 126 -9.01 13.49 1.48
C VAL A 126 -8.79 14.87 2.08
N TYR A 127 -7.72 15.55 1.66
CA TYR A 127 -7.36 16.89 2.13
C TYR A 127 -7.94 18.03 1.28
N GLY A 128 -8.83 17.74 0.33
CA GLY A 128 -9.51 18.74 -0.50
C GLY A 128 -10.42 19.72 0.26
N GLY A 129 -10.64 19.52 1.57
CA GLY A 129 -11.36 20.44 2.43
C GLY A 129 -11.00 20.24 3.92
N PRO A 130 -11.45 21.15 4.82
CA PRO A 130 -11.13 21.07 6.24
C PRO A 130 -11.52 19.73 6.86
N ILE A 131 -10.68 19.21 7.75
CA ILE A 131 -10.88 17.95 8.48
C ILE A 131 -10.95 18.27 9.96
N ALA A 132 -12.08 17.96 10.59
CA ALA A 132 -12.35 18.34 11.98
C ALA A 132 -11.56 17.50 13.00
N ASN A 133 -11.38 16.20 12.74
CA ASN A 133 -10.72 15.27 13.65
C ASN A 133 -10.28 13.98 12.92
N LEU A 134 -9.58 13.09 13.64
CA LEU A 134 -9.08 11.83 13.07
C LEU A 134 -10.18 10.84 12.66
N ALA A 135 -11.36 10.87 13.29
CA ALA A 135 -12.46 9.99 12.91
C ALA A 135 -12.99 10.37 11.52
N GLU A 136 -13.14 11.68 11.26
CA GLU A 136 -13.50 12.20 9.94
C GLU A 136 -12.41 11.90 8.90
N LEU A 137 -11.13 12.05 9.25
CA LEU A 137 -10.02 11.67 8.37
C LEU A 137 -10.11 10.19 7.94
N LYS A 138 -10.31 9.29 8.90
CA LYS A 138 -10.45 7.85 8.64
C LYS A 138 -11.69 7.55 7.78
N ASN A 139 -12.82 8.19 8.08
CA ASN A 139 -14.05 8.02 7.30
C ASN A 139 -13.85 8.43 5.84
N ARG A 140 -13.23 9.59 5.58
CA ARG A 140 -12.92 10.03 4.21
C ARG A 140 -11.99 9.06 3.49
N ILE A 141 -10.91 8.60 4.14
CA ILE A 141 -10.00 7.59 3.57
C ILE A 141 -10.80 6.34 3.16
N THR A 142 -11.62 5.80 4.06
CA THR A 142 -12.45 4.61 3.78
C THR A 142 -13.43 4.83 2.64
N GLN A 143 -14.14 5.95 2.63
CA GLN A 143 -15.11 6.28 1.57
C GLN A 143 -14.43 6.40 0.20
N HIS A 144 -13.31 7.14 0.12
CA HIS A 144 -12.59 7.31 -1.15
C HIS A 144 -11.99 5.99 -1.64
N ILE A 145 -11.48 5.13 -0.76
CA ILE A 145 -11.00 3.81 -1.14
C ILE A 145 -12.14 2.94 -1.68
N HIS A 146 -13.30 2.95 -1.02
CA HIS A 146 -14.46 2.16 -1.45
C HIS A 146 -14.99 2.60 -2.82
N ASN A 147 -14.84 3.89 -3.15
CA ASN A 147 -15.29 4.46 -4.42
C ASN A 147 -14.30 4.27 -5.57
N ILE A 148 -13.09 3.71 -5.33
CA ILE A 148 -12.16 3.39 -6.41
C ILE A 148 -12.74 2.24 -7.25
N THR A 149 -12.93 2.51 -8.54
CA THR A 149 -13.50 1.53 -9.47
C THR A 149 -12.49 0.46 -9.87
N THR A 150 -12.99 -0.71 -10.25
CA THR A 150 -12.17 -1.80 -10.79
C THR A 150 -11.44 -1.38 -12.08
N GLU A 151 -12.05 -0.53 -12.91
CA GLU A 151 -11.43 0.04 -14.11
C GLU A 151 -10.18 0.85 -13.78
N THR A 152 -10.27 1.68 -12.74
CA THR A 152 -9.13 2.48 -12.25
C THR A 152 -8.03 1.56 -11.74
N LEU A 153 -8.36 0.55 -10.95
CA LEU A 153 -7.39 -0.43 -10.45
C LEU A 153 -6.68 -1.16 -11.59
N ARG A 154 -7.43 -1.60 -12.60
CA ARG A 154 -6.88 -2.28 -13.78
C ARG A 154 -5.89 -1.39 -14.52
N SER A 155 -6.28 -0.15 -14.81
CA SER A 155 -5.41 0.82 -15.48
C SER A 155 -4.12 1.09 -14.71
N VAL A 156 -4.20 1.23 -13.39
CA VAL A 156 -3.02 1.45 -12.55
C VAL A 156 -2.09 0.23 -12.54
N VAL A 157 -2.64 -0.98 -12.49
CA VAL A 157 -1.85 -2.21 -12.56
C VAL A 157 -1.20 -2.37 -13.94
N GLU A 158 -1.90 -2.07 -15.03
CA GLU A 158 -1.34 -2.04 -16.38
C GLU A 158 -0.19 -1.04 -16.48
N HIS A 159 -0.33 0.14 -15.89
CA HIS A 159 0.75 1.13 -15.80
C HIS A 159 1.95 0.63 -14.99
N ALA A 160 1.73 -0.12 -13.91
CA ALA A 160 2.82 -0.74 -13.16
C ALA A 160 3.58 -1.78 -14.03
N VAL A 161 2.85 -2.60 -14.79
CA VAL A 161 3.45 -3.57 -15.73
C VAL A 161 4.26 -2.86 -16.81
N LEU A 162 3.73 -1.78 -17.41
CA LEU A 162 4.45 -0.97 -18.39
C LEU A 162 5.75 -0.40 -17.82
N ARG A 163 5.72 0.11 -16.58
CA ARG A 163 6.93 0.61 -15.90
C ARG A 163 7.98 -0.49 -15.73
N PHE A 164 7.58 -1.71 -15.36
CA PHE A 164 8.51 -2.84 -15.26
C PHE A 164 9.13 -3.20 -16.63
N GLN A 165 8.33 -3.20 -17.69
CA GLN A 165 8.80 -3.46 -19.06
C GLN A 165 9.82 -2.40 -19.51
N LEU A 166 9.49 -1.12 -19.36
CA LEU A 166 10.38 -0.02 -19.72
C LEU A 166 11.71 -0.06 -18.95
N ILE A 167 11.69 -0.46 -17.67
CA ILE A 167 12.92 -0.65 -16.90
C ILE A 167 13.77 -1.79 -17.46
N GLY A 168 13.13 -2.91 -17.83
CA GLY A 168 13.82 -4.03 -18.45
C GLY A 168 14.47 -3.63 -19.78
N GLU A 169 13.72 -2.92 -20.63
CA GLU A 169 14.20 -2.41 -21.92
C GLU A 169 15.31 -1.37 -21.77
N ASN A 170 15.24 -0.53 -20.74
CA ASN A 170 16.20 0.54 -20.47
C ASN A 170 17.35 0.10 -19.55
N GLY A 171 17.62 -1.21 -19.43
CA GLY A 171 18.75 -1.75 -18.67
C GLY A 171 18.78 -1.34 -17.20
N GLY A 172 17.63 -1.13 -16.57
CA GLY A 172 17.52 -0.73 -15.17
C GLY A 172 17.59 0.77 -14.87
N GLN A 173 17.67 1.64 -15.89
CA GLN A 173 17.76 3.09 -15.72
C GLN A 173 16.39 3.77 -15.53
N HIS A 174 16.43 5.04 -15.11
CA HIS A 174 15.26 5.92 -14.95
C HIS A 174 14.36 5.98 -16.20
N ILE A 175 13.04 5.89 -16.01
CA ILE A 175 12.06 5.76 -17.11
C ILE A 175 11.10 6.94 -17.23
N GLU A 176 11.22 7.95 -16.38
CA GLU A 176 10.29 9.09 -16.30
C GLU A 176 10.15 9.83 -17.64
N HIS A 177 11.23 9.86 -18.43
CA HIS A 177 11.26 10.47 -19.76
C HIS A 177 10.52 9.68 -20.85
N PHE A 178 10.21 8.40 -20.62
CA PHE A 178 9.35 7.60 -21.49
C PHE A 178 7.87 7.76 -21.13
N LEU A 179 7.57 7.93 -19.84
CA LEU A 179 6.21 8.05 -19.32
C LEU A 179 5.51 9.35 -19.74
N SER A 180 6.26 10.42 -20.03
CA SER A 180 5.70 11.71 -20.48
C SER A 180 5.27 11.73 -21.95
N LYS A 181 5.67 10.74 -22.75
CA LYS A 181 5.39 10.69 -24.21
C LYS A 181 4.15 9.86 -24.55
N SER A 182 3.71 8.98 -23.66
CA SER A 182 2.41 8.32 -23.71
C SER A 182 1.35 9.29 -23.19
N LYS A 183 0.59 9.92 -24.11
CA LYS A 183 -0.33 11.04 -23.85
C LYS A 183 -1.29 10.87 -22.66
N PRO A 184 -1.73 12.00 -22.05
CA PRO A 184 -2.56 12.03 -20.86
C PRO A 184 -4.05 11.87 -21.22
N ASN A 185 -4.65 10.77 -20.80
CA ASN A 185 -6.08 10.77 -20.51
C ASN A 185 -6.19 10.65 -18.99
N SER A 186 -6.32 11.82 -18.36
CA SER A 186 -6.86 12.06 -17.02
C SER A 186 -6.64 10.92 -16.01
N PHE A 187 -5.53 10.94 -15.27
CA PHE A 187 -5.37 10.54 -13.87
C PHE A 187 -3.87 10.50 -13.49
N PHE A 188 -3.16 11.62 -13.71
CA PHE A 188 -1.90 11.97 -13.03
C PHE A 188 -1.77 13.50 -13.07
#